data_AF-A0ABD2WW25-F1
#
_entry.id   AF-A0ABD2WW25-F1
#
_cell.length_a   1.000
_cell.length_b   1.000
_cell.length_c   1.000
_cell.angle_alpha   90.00
_cell.angle_beta   90.00
_cell.angle_gamma   90.00
#
_symmetry.space_group_name_H-M   'P 1'
#
loop_
_entity.id
_entity.type
_entity.pdbx_description
1 polymer ?
#
loop_
_entity_poly.entity_id
_entity_poly.type
_entity_poly.pdbx_seq_one_letter_code
_entity_poly.pdbx_strand_id
1 'polypeptide(L)'
;MDETLNHKLIDFYWHRKPMGFIGYASILAARVFQEVRITLGDRDELLRHAIFGGARRRRRVMREDRYIYAVERMGATLVNQNIFQVLHDTNYLIYSTPGRLSQLPGRSYHNVSQGIGYLVDQMVQSLGDDE
;
A
#
# COMPACT_ATOMS: atom_id res chain seq x y z
N MET A 1 8.37 4.77 -17.54
CA MET A 1 8.76 4.49 -16.13
C MET A 1 10.27 4.44 -16.12
N ASP A 2 10.92 4.91 -15.06
CA ASP A 2 12.38 4.87 -14.97
C ASP A 2 12.83 3.41 -14.89
N GLU A 3 13.50 2.92 -15.94
CA GLU A 3 14.02 1.54 -16.00
C GLU A 3 14.99 1.26 -14.85
N THR A 4 15.70 2.29 -14.38
CA THR A 4 16.60 2.22 -13.23
C THR A 4 15.84 1.84 -11.95
N LEU A 5 14.63 2.36 -11.75
CA LEU A 5 13.83 2.06 -10.56
C LEU A 5 13.34 0.61 -10.59
N ASN A 6 12.88 0.12 -11.74
CA ASN A 6 12.41 -1.26 -11.87
C ASN A 6 13.54 -2.26 -11.61
N HIS A 7 14.73 -2.01 -12.16
CA HIS A 7 15.90 -2.86 -11.91
C HIS A 7 16.26 -2.89 -10.43
N LYS A 8 16.26 -1.74 -9.73
CA LYS A 8 16.52 -1.69 -8.28
C LYS A 8 15.51 -2.49 -7.47
N LEU A 9 14.21 -2.42 -7.80
CA LEU A 9 13.19 -3.20 -7.10
C LEU A 9 13.38 -4.71 -7.32
N ILE A 10 13.70 -5.11 -8.55
CA ILE A 10 14.02 -6.49 -8.90
C ILE A 10 15.29 -6.97 -8.17
N ASP A 11 16.31 -6.12 -8.04
CA ASP A 11 17.54 -6.46 -7.31
C ASP A 11 17.27 -6.73 -5.82
N PHE A 12 16.41 -5.94 -5.17
CA PHE A 12 16.01 -6.20 -3.79
C PHE A 12 15.35 -7.58 -3.65
N TYR A 13 14.43 -7.91 -4.56
CA TYR A 13 13.79 -9.22 -4.60
C TYR A 13 14.81 -10.37 -4.78
N TRP A 14 15.73 -10.26 -5.75
CA TRP A 14 16.76 -11.29 -5.99
C TRP A 14 17.66 -11.52 -4.77
N HIS A 15 17.97 -10.46 -4.03
CA HIS A 15 18.77 -10.54 -2.80
C HIS A 15 17.94 -10.82 -1.55
N ARG A 16 16.66 -11.18 -1.69
CA ARG A 16 15.74 -11.47 -0.57
C ARG A 16 15.67 -10.35 0.47
N LYS A 17 15.80 -9.10 0.03
CA LYS A 17 15.73 -7.92 0.91
C LYS A 17 14.28 -7.43 1.01
N PRO A 18 13.75 -7.21 2.23
CA PRO A 18 12.39 -6.72 2.38
C PRO A 18 12.24 -5.31 1.79
N MET A 19 11.10 -5.04 1.15
CA MET A 19 10.79 -3.76 0.54
C MET A 19 9.52 -3.15 1.15
N GLY A 20 9.61 -1.92 1.62
CA GLY A 20 8.49 -1.19 2.21
C GLY A 20 7.88 -0.14 1.27
N PHE A 21 6.56 -0.16 1.11
CA PHE A 21 5.81 0.80 0.29
C PHE A 21 4.68 1.47 1.08
N ILE A 22 4.58 2.80 0.95
CA ILE A 22 3.64 3.61 1.73
C ILE A 22 2.71 4.35 0.76
N GLY A 23 1.40 4.18 0.96
CA GLY A 23 0.36 4.85 0.16
C GLY A 23 0.50 4.55 -1.34
N TYR A 24 0.55 5.59 -2.18
CA TYR A 24 0.62 5.40 -3.64
C TYR A 24 1.92 4.76 -4.12
N ALA A 25 2.98 4.74 -3.30
CA ALA A 25 4.21 4.03 -3.67
C ALA A 25 3.95 2.53 -3.90
N SER A 26 2.95 1.95 -3.23
CA SER A 26 2.56 0.54 -3.41
C SER A 26 2.16 0.21 -4.86
N ILE A 27 1.68 1.20 -5.63
CA ILE A 27 1.35 1.02 -7.05
C ILE A 27 2.59 0.66 -7.88
N LEU A 28 3.78 1.10 -7.47
CA LEU A 28 5.02 0.75 -8.15
C LEU A 28 5.28 -0.76 -8.05
N ALA A 29 5.03 -1.37 -6.89
CA ALA A 29 5.12 -2.82 -6.73
C ALA A 29 4.16 -3.55 -7.69
N ALA A 30 2.90 -3.12 -7.76
CA ALA A 30 1.90 -3.68 -8.68
C ALA A 30 2.30 -3.60 -10.16
N ARG A 31 3.13 -2.63 -10.54
CA ARG A 31 3.58 -2.48 -11.91
C ARG A 31 4.75 -3.40 -12.28
N VAL A 32 5.58 -3.75 -11.29
CA VAL A 32 6.84 -4.51 -11.46
C VAL A 32 6.64 -6.00 -11.20
N PHE A 33 5.84 -6.36 -10.18
CA PHE A 33 5.67 -7.73 -9.72
C PHE A 33 4.27 -8.25 -10.10
N GLN A 34 4.21 -9.41 -10.75
CA GLN A 34 2.95 -10.03 -11.14
C GLN A 34 2.21 -10.57 -9.93
N GLU A 35 0.88 -10.42 -9.89
CA GLU A 35 0.03 -10.98 -8.83
C GLU A 35 0.38 -10.53 -7.40
N VAL A 36 1.22 -9.49 -7.26
CA VAL A 36 1.64 -8.96 -5.96
C VAL A 36 0.44 -8.46 -5.17
N ARG A 37 0.47 -8.74 -3.86
CA ARG A 37 -0.52 -8.27 -2.91
C ARG A 37 -0.07 -6.94 -2.33
N ILE A 38 -0.89 -5.90 -2.50
CA ILE A 38 -0.62 -4.56 -1.95
C ILE A 38 -1.86 -4.01 -1.25
N THR A 39 -1.67 -3.02 -0.37
CA THR A 39 -2.78 -2.21 0.15
C THR A 39 -2.67 -0.74 -0.26
N LEU A 40 -3.83 -0.14 -0.53
CA LEU A 40 -4.02 1.31 -0.69
C LEU A 40 -5.01 1.87 0.35
N GLY A 41 -5.35 1.08 1.37
CA GLY A 41 -6.41 1.40 2.34
C GLY A 41 -7.65 0.53 2.17
N ASP A 42 -8.73 0.92 2.84
CA ASP A 42 -10.01 0.24 2.79
C ASP A 42 -10.88 0.89 1.71
N ARG A 43 -11.10 0.17 0.60
CA ARG A 43 -11.93 0.65 -0.51
C ARG A 43 -13.40 0.84 -0.09
N ASP A 44 -13.92 0.00 0.79
CA ASP A 44 -15.31 0.09 1.21
C ASP A 44 -15.52 1.32 2.09
N GLU A 45 -14.56 1.62 2.97
CA GLU A 45 -14.54 2.87 3.74
C GLU A 45 -14.45 4.09 2.81
N LEU A 46 -13.58 4.04 1.79
CA LEU A 46 -13.47 5.08 0.77
C LEU A 46 -14.80 5.36 0.06
N LEU A 47 -15.48 4.32 -0.40
CA LEU A 47 -16.76 4.43 -1.10
C LEU A 47 -17.88 4.91 -0.18
N ARG A 48 -17.93 4.47 1.08
CA ARG A 48 -18.86 4.99 2.09
C ARG A 48 -18.72 6.51 2.25
N HIS A 49 -17.50 7.03 2.23
CA HIS A 49 -17.26 8.48 2.28
C HIS A 49 -17.78 9.25 1.06
N ALA A 50 -17.91 8.61 -0.10
CA ALA A 50 -18.56 9.23 -1.26
C ALA A 50 -20.08 9.32 -1.08
N ILE A 51 -20.71 8.27 -0.55
CA ILE A 51 -22.17 8.19 -0.37
C ILE A 51 -22.64 9.30 0.58
N PHE A 52 -21.96 9.45 1.72
CA PHE A 52 -22.31 10.43 2.75
C PHE A 52 -21.59 11.78 2.59
N GLY A 53 -20.95 12.03 1.44
CA GLY A 53 -20.11 13.19 1.19
C GLY A 53 -20.72 14.22 0.24
N GLY A 54 -20.42 15.51 0.47
CA GLY A 54 -20.70 16.57 -0.49
C GLY A 54 -19.96 16.39 -1.83
N ALA A 55 -20.34 17.15 -2.87
CA ALA A 55 -19.81 17.01 -4.24
C ALA A 55 -18.27 17.04 -4.34
N ARG A 56 -17.59 17.80 -3.47
CA ARG A 56 -16.11 17.84 -3.40
C ARG A 56 -15.51 16.51 -2.93
N ARG A 57 -16.11 15.89 -1.91
CA ARG A 57 -15.66 14.60 -1.37
C ARG A 57 -15.90 13.48 -2.37
N ARG A 58 -17.06 13.47 -3.05
CA ARG A 58 -17.34 12.53 -4.15
C ARG A 58 -16.31 12.59 -5.28
N ARG A 59 -15.96 13.79 -5.77
CA ARG A 59 -14.93 13.96 -6.80
C ARG A 59 -13.57 13.42 -6.37
N ARG A 60 -13.20 13.63 -5.10
CA ARG A 60 -11.95 13.09 -4.54
C ARG A 60 -11.97 11.56 -4.50
N VAL A 61 -13.03 10.96 -3.97
CA VAL A 61 -13.17 9.50 -3.91
C VAL A 61 -13.09 8.88 -5.30
N MET A 62 -13.79 9.45 -6.29
CA MET A 62 -13.73 8.95 -7.67
C MET A 62 -12.34 9.04 -8.30
N ARG A 63 -11.49 9.98 -7.85
CA ARG A 63 -10.09 10.04 -8.27
C ARG A 63 -9.25 8.96 -7.59
N GLU A 64 -9.49 8.71 -6.30
CA GLU A 64 -8.78 7.68 -5.53
C GLU A 64 -9.13 6.27 -6.02
N ASP A 65 -10.42 6.00 -6.32
CA ASP A 65 -10.91 4.73 -6.86
C ASP A 65 -10.33 4.39 -8.25
N ARG A 66 -9.96 5.40 -9.06
CA ARG A 66 -9.24 5.17 -10.32
C ARG A 66 -7.87 4.53 -10.13
N TYR A 67 -7.18 4.82 -9.02
CA TYR A 67 -5.89 4.20 -8.75
C TYR A 67 -6.07 2.73 -8.34
N ILE A 68 -7.11 2.42 -7.58
CA ILE A 68 -7.50 1.05 -7.24
C ILE A 68 -7.77 0.26 -8.53
N TYR A 69 -8.61 0.79 -9.41
CA TYR A 69 -8.90 0.15 -10.70
C TYR A 69 -7.65 -0.02 -11.57
N ALA A 70 -6.74 0.96 -11.57
CA ALA A 70 -5.49 0.86 -12.31
C ALA A 70 -4.59 -0.26 -11.79
N VAL A 71 -4.52 -0.45 -10.47
CA VAL A 71 -3.76 -1.54 -9.83
C VAL A 71 -4.35 -2.91 -10.17
N GLU A 72 -5.67 -3.06 -10.08
CA GLU A 72 -6.35 -4.31 -10.46
C GLU A 72 -6.06 -4.68 -11.93
N ARG A 73 -6.05 -3.68 -12.83
CA ARG A 73 -5.69 -3.86 -14.24
C ARG A 73 -4.23 -4.24 -14.48
N MET A 74 -3.34 -3.99 -13.52
CA MET A 74 -1.95 -4.44 -13.57
C MET A 74 -1.80 -5.91 -13.13
N GLY A 75 -2.88 -6.55 -12.68
CA GLY A 75 -2.88 -7.93 -12.20
C GLY A 75 -2.49 -8.08 -10.73
N ALA A 76 -2.36 -6.98 -9.99
CA ALA A 76 -2.09 -7.02 -8.56
C ALA A 76 -3.36 -7.28 -7.75
N THR A 77 -3.21 -7.91 -6.59
CA THR A 77 -4.31 -8.13 -5.64
C THR A 77 -4.34 -7.02 -4.61
N LEU A 78 -5.43 -6.26 -4.56
CA LEU A 78 -5.65 -5.28 -3.49
C LEU A 78 -6.24 -5.94 -2.25
N VAL A 79 -5.60 -5.70 -1.11
CA VAL A 79 -6.08 -6.14 0.20
C VAL A 79 -6.47 -4.93 1.03
N ASN A 80 -7.72 -4.91 1.50
CA ASN A 80 -8.20 -3.86 2.39
C ASN A 80 -7.45 -3.92 3.71
N GLN A 81 -6.85 -2.80 4.10
CA GLN A 81 -6.17 -2.63 5.38
C GLN A 81 -6.51 -1.25 5.93
N ASN A 82 -6.67 -1.14 7.25
CA ASN A 82 -6.77 0.15 7.92
C ASN A 82 -5.38 0.76 8.17
N ILE A 83 -5.31 1.99 8.71
CA ILE A 83 -4.05 2.72 8.91
C ILE A 83 -3.04 2.02 9.82
N PHE A 84 -3.49 1.17 10.74
CA PHE A 84 -2.65 0.47 11.72
C PHE A 84 -2.26 -0.93 11.26
N GLN A 85 -2.75 -1.35 10.09
CA GLN A 85 -2.45 -2.66 9.54
C GLN A 85 -1.37 -2.54 8.46
N VAL A 86 -0.52 -3.57 8.42
CA VAL A 86 0.52 -3.75 7.41
C VAL A 86 0.16 -5.02 6.64
N LEU A 87 0.21 -4.93 5.33
CA LEU A 87 0.13 -6.10 4.47
C LEU A 87 1.54 -6.58 4.15
N HIS A 88 1.79 -7.86 4.39
CA HIS A 88 2.99 -8.56 3.95
C HIS A 88 2.64 -9.50 2.79
N ASP A 89 3.23 -9.24 1.62
CA ASP A 89 3.31 -10.17 0.50
C ASP A 89 4.58 -11.03 0.64
N THR A 90 4.38 -12.30 0.96
CA THR A 90 5.47 -13.26 1.20
C THR A 90 6.16 -13.73 -0.07
N ASN A 91 5.54 -13.56 -1.25
CA ASN A 91 6.12 -13.99 -2.52
C ASN A 91 7.28 -13.07 -2.91
N TYR A 92 7.14 -11.78 -2.66
CA TYR A 92 8.13 -10.76 -3.03
C TYR A 92 8.81 -10.07 -1.85
N LEU A 93 8.49 -10.47 -0.60
CA LEU A 93 8.96 -9.81 0.64
C LEU A 93 8.59 -8.32 0.67
N ILE A 94 7.36 -8.03 0.25
CA ILE A 94 6.86 -6.67 0.14
C ILE A 94 5.94 -6.35 1.31
N TYR A 95 6.24 -5.27 2.00
CA TYR A 95 5.43 -4.71 3.07
C TYR A 95 4.74 -3.45 2.57
N SER A 96 3.44 -3.33 2.79
CA SER A 96 2.70 -2.13 2.40
C SER A 96 1.74 -1.65 3.47
N THR A 97 1.62 -0.32 3.57
CA THR A 97 0.68 0.35 4.46
C THR A 97 -0.05 1.47 3.72
N PRO A 98 -1.33 1.75 4.04
CA PRO A 98 -2.10 2.79 3.35
C PRO A 98 -1.51 4.20 3.57
N GLY A 99 -0.84 4.43 4.69
CA GLY A 99 -0.40 5.76 5.12
C GLY A 99 -1.55 6.77 5.12
N ARG A 100 -1.36 7.90 4.41
CA ARG A 100 -2.38 8.96 4.26
C ARG A 100 -3.59 8.57 3.41
N LEU A 101 -3.54 7.43 2.71
CA LEU A 101 -4.67 6.96 1.92
C LEU A 101 -5.77 6.43 2.81
N SER A 102 -5.45 5.83 3.97
CA SER A 102 -6.44 5.31 4.92
C SER A 102 -7.57 6.30 5.19
N GLN A 103 -8.80 5.83 5.09
CA GLN A 103 -9.98 6.67 5.03
C GLN A 103 -10.61 6.95 6.40
N LEU A 104 -10.03 6.40 7.48
CA LEU A 104 -10.39 6.67 8.87
C LEU A 104 -10.77 8.14 9.16
N PRO A 105 -12.03 8.39 9.61
CA PRO A 105 -12.45 9.67 10.16
C PRO A 105 -11.53 10.10 11.30
N GLY A 106 -11.15 11.38 11.33
CA GLY A 106 -10.29 11.92 12.40
C GLY A 106 -8.84 11.42 12.37
N ARG A 107 -8.38 10.80 11.26
CA ARG A 107 -6.98 10.40 11.10
C ARG A 107 -6.04 11.58 11.38
N SER A 108 -5.16 11.38 12.35
CA SER A 108 -4.13 12.34 12.71
C SER A 108 -2.81 11.99 12.01
N TYR A 109 -1.88 12.94 12.00
CA TYR A 109 -0.49 12.65 11.61
C TYR A 109 0.14 11.56 12.49
N HIS A 110 -0.26 11.50 13.76
CA HIS A 110 0.18 10.48 14.70
C HIS A 110 -0.25 9.07 14.25
N ASN A 111 -1.51 8.89 13.83
CA ASN A 111 -2.00 7.59 13.38
C ASN A 111 -1.25 7.12 12.11
N VAL A 112 -0.97 8.04 11.17
CA VAL A 112 -0.15 7.73 9.99
C VAL A 112 1.26 7.30 10.40
N SER A 113 1.87 8.03 11.32
CA SER A 113 3.21 7.74 11.83
C SER A 113 3.28 6.38 12.52
N GLN A 114 2.26 6.02 13.32
CA GLN A 114 2.18 4.71 13.97
C GLN A 114 2.07 3.58 12.95
N GLY A 115 1.20 3.72 11.94
CA GLY A 115 1.09 2.73 10.87
C GLY A 115 2.38 2.51 10.08
N ILE A 116 3.12 3.58 9.80
CA ILE A 116 4.45 3.49 9.18
C ILE A 116 5.45 2.84 10.14
N GLY A 117 5.39 3.15 11.44
CA GLY A 117 6.19 2.50 12.47
C GLY A 117 6.00 0.98 12.45
N TYR A 118 4.76 0.50 12.45
CA TYR A 118 4.45 -0.93 12.37
C TYR A 118 4.98 -1.59 11.10
N LEU A 119 4.96 -0.88 9.96
CA LEU A 119 5.57 -1.38 8.72
C LEU A 119 7.07 -1.59 8.90
N VAL A 120 7.77 -0.62 9.49
CA VAL A 120 9.21 -0.72 9.74
C VAL A 120 9.51 -1.82 10.76
N ASP A 121 8.74 -1.92 11.85
CA ASP A 121 8.92 -2.94 12.88
C ASP A 121 8.81 -4.36 12.29
N GLN A 122 7.80 -4.62 11.45
CA GLN A 122 7.66 -5.91 10.78
C GLN A 122 8.79 -6.21 9.80
N MET A 123 9.25 -5.19 9.05
CA MET A 123 10.40 -5.35 8.17
C MET A 123 11.67 -5.71 8.95
N VAL A 124 11.91 -5.04 10.08
CA VAL A 124 13.07 -5.33 10.95
C VAL A 124 12.97 -6.71 11.57
N GLN A 125 11.79 -7.10 12.05
CA GLN A 125 11.55 -8.45 12.59
C GLN A 125 11.89 -9.53 11.56
N SER A 126 11.50 -9.34 10.30
CA SER A 126 11.80 -10.31 9.22
C SER A 126 13.28 -10.47 8.89
N LEU A 127 14.16 -9.60 9.39
CA LEU A 127 15.62 -9.74 9.26
C LEU A 127 16.24 -10.54 10.41
N GLY A 128 15.52 -10.72 11.52
CA GLY A 128 16.00 -11.41 12.72
C GLY A 128 15.57 -12.87 12.82
N ASP A 129 14.65 -13.33 11.98
CA ASP A 129 14.12 -14.71 11.99
C ASP A 129 15.06 -15.73 11.29
N ASP A 130 16.30 -15.36 10.98
CA ASP A 130 17.35 -16.22 10.39
C ASP A 130 18.25 -16.92 11.44
N GLU A 131 17.83 -16.99 12.72
CA GLU A 131 18.50 -17.78 13.78
C GLU A 131 17.99 -19.23 13.90
#